data_AF-A0A6B0WY49-F1
#
_entry.id   AF-A0A6B0WY49-F1
#
_cell.length_a   1.000
_cell.length_b   1.000
_cell.length_c   1.000
_cell.angle_alpha   90.00
_cell.angle_beta   90.00
_cell.angle_gamma   90.00
#
_symmetry.space_group_name_H-M   'P 1'
#
loop_
_entity.id
_entity.type
_entity.pdbx_description
1 polymer ?
#
loop_
_entity_poly.entity_id
_entity_poly.type
_entity_poly.pdbx_seq_one_letter_code
_entity_poly.pdbx_strand_id
1 'polypeptide(L)'
;MKYGDMLRDLGTYFLRNPKRFKFALNRMSHRLDPREIEQLQKLSRDRKIENSGTFEDQFEEICWAKDPAEKRELVRRMLRHI
;
A
#
# COMPACT_ATOMS: atom_id res chain seq x y z
N MET A 1 -17.23 2.31 -2.30
CA MET A 1 -15.90 2.94 -2.50
C MET A 1 -15.26 2.41 -3.76
N LYS A 2 -14.83 3.30 -4.66
CA LYS A 2 -14.03 2.94 -5.83
C LYS A 2 -12.60 2.62 -5.38
N TYR A 3 -11.84 1.91 -6.20
CA TYR A 3 -10.46 1.53 -5.87
C TYR A 3 -9.56 2.76 -5.64
N GLY A 4 -9.62 3.75 -6.54
CA GLY A 4 -8.82 4.98 -6.40
C GLY A 4 -9.09 5.76 -5.11
N ASP A 5 -10.34 5.79 -4.62
CA ASP A 5 -10.65 6.40 -3.31
C ASP A 5 -9.94 5.66 -2.17
N MET A 6 -9.99 4.32 -2.19
CA MET A 6 -9.33 3.50 -1.16
C MET A 6 -7.80 3.65 -1.20
N LEU A 7 -7.22 3.72 -2.40
CA LEU A 7 -5.78 3.88 -2.56
C LEU A 7 -5.33 5.25 -2.04
N ARG A 8 -6.12 6.30 -2.31
CA ARG A 8 -5.88 7.65 -1.78
C ARG A 8 -6.00 7.73 -0.26
N ASP A 9 -6.98 7.05 0.33
CA ASP A 9 -7.06 6.91 1.78
C ASP A 9 -5.81 6.21 2.33
N LEU A 10 -5.36 5.12 1.68
CA LEU A 10 -4.17 4.38 2.10
C LEU A 10 -2.91 5.26 2.04
N GLY A 11 -2.74 6.05 0.97
CA GLY A 11 -1.65 7.02 0.84
C GLY A 11 -1.71 8.13 1.88
N THR A 12 -2.89 8.66 2.18
CA THR A 12 -3.09 9.65 3.25
C THR A 12 -2.69 9.08 4.61
N TYR A 13 -3.07 7.84 4.91
CA TYR A 13 -2.70 7.15 6.14
C TYR A 13 -1.20 6.84 6.21
N PHE A 14 -0.60 6.44 5.08
CA PHE A 14 0.84 6.23 4.96
C PHE A 14 1.60 7.50 5.35
N LEU A 15 1.24 8.66 4.78
CA LEU A 15 1.91 9.94 5.05
C LEU A 15 1.78 10.37 6.51
N ARG A 16 0.61 10.14 7.11
CA ARG A 16 0.35 10.47 8.51
C ARG A 16 1.06 9.53 9.48
N ASN A 17 1.14 8.24 9.15
CA ASN A 17 1.67 7.21 10.04
C ASN A 17 2.26 6.02 9.27
N PRO A 18 3.52 6.13 8.81
CA PRO A 18 4.15 5.05 8.05
C PRO A 18 4.40 3.77 8.88
N LYS A 19 4.42 3.88 10.22
CA LYS A 19 4.53 2.71 11.10
C LYS A 19 3.27 1.83 11.04
N ARG A 20 2.08 2.44 10.98
CA ARG A 20 0.82 1.71 10.83
C ARG A 20 0.71 1.06 9.46
N PHE A 21 1.18 1.72 8.41
CA PHE A 21 1.30 1.10 7.09
C PHE A 21 2.19 -0.15 7.12
N LYS A 22 3.39 -0.08 7.73
CA LYS A 22 4.27 -1.24 7.92
C LYS A 22 3.58 -2.39 8.65
N PHE A 23 2.80 -2.08 9.69
CA PHE A 23 2.03 -3.08 10.42
C PHE A 23 0.96 -3.74 9.55
N ALA A 24 0.18 -2.96 8.81
CA ALA A 24 -0.81 -3.45 7.87
C ALA A 24 -0.18 -4.32 6.78
N LEU A 25 0.96 -3.90 6.23
CA LEU A 25 1.73 -4.65 5.24
C LEU A 25 2.17 -6.02 5.78
N ASN A 26 2.70 -6.07 7.00
CA ASN A 26 3.11 -7.33 7.63
C ASN A 26 1.93 -8.30 7.83
N ARG A 27 0.71 -7.80 8.04
CA ARG A 27 -0.50 -8.63 8.11
C ARG A 27 -0.90 -9.21 6.75
N MET A 28 -0.47 -8.57 5.67
CA MET A 28 -0.79 -8.93 4.28
C MET A 28 0.32 -9.73 3.58
N SER A 29 1.40 -10.08 4.27
CA SER A 29 2.55 -10.80 3.71
C SER A 29 2.19 -12.13 3.02
N HIS A 30 1.15 -12.83 3.49
CA HIS A 30 0.69 -14.08 2.89
C HIS A 30 -0.03 -13.90 1.53
N ARG A 31 -0.34 -12.67 1.12
CA ARG A 31 -1.00 -12.33 -0.16
C ARG A 31 -0.10 -11.56 -1.13
N LEU A 32 1.13 -11.30 -0.70
CA LEU A 32 2.11 -10.53 -1.45
C LEU A 32 3.26 -11.46 -1.78
N ASP A 33 3.77 -11.34 -2.99
CA ASP A 33 4.99 -12.01 -3.38
C ASP A 33 6.17 -11.46 -2.56
N PRO A 34 7.20 -12.27 -2.26
CA PRO A 34 8.35 -11.82 -1.50
C PRO A 34 8.99 -10.53 -2.05
N ARG A 35 8.98 -10.36 -3.37
CA ARG A 35 9.45 -9.14 -4.06
C ARG A 35 8.57 -7.93 -3.79
N GLU A 36 7.25 -8.09 -3.84
CA GLU A 36 6.29 -7.00 -3.54
C GLU A 36 6.40 -6.59 -2.08
N ILE A 37 6.53 -7.56 -1.15
CA ILE A 37 6.74 -7.27 0.27
C ILE A 37 8.00 -6.46 0.46
N GLU A 38 9.11 -6.87 -0.16
CA GLU A 38 10.38 -6.16 -0.04
C GLU A 38 10.25 -4.71 -0.56
N GLN A 39 9.64 -4.51 -1.72
CA GLN A 39 9.44 -3.18 -2.30
C GLN A 39 8.49 -2.31 -1.47
N LEU A 40 7.35 -2.84 -1.00
CA LEU A 40 6.42 -2.11 -0.13
C LEU A 40 7.02 -1.82 1.25
N GLN A 41 7.90 -2.68 1.75
CA GLN A 41 8.65 -2.41 2.98
C GLN A 41 9.70 -1.32 2.80
N LYS A 42 10.33 -1.23 1.63
CA LYS A 42 11.21 -0.12 1.26
C LYS A 42 10.40 1.17 1.13
N LEU A 43 9.23 1.13 0.50
CA LEU A 43 8.28 2.22 0.39
C LEU A 43 7.93 2.80 1.76
N SER A 44 7.61 1.94 2.74
CA SER A 44 7.34 2.32 4.14
C SER A 44 8.48 3.06 4.85
N ARG A 45 9.71 2.96 4.34
CA ARG A 45 10.91 3.59 4.91
C ARG A 45 11.38 4.78 4.07
N ASP A 46 10.79 4.98 2.89
CA ASP A 46 11.18 6.03 1.98
C ASP A 46 10.68 7.38 2.51
N ARG A 47 11.63 8.26 2.83
CA ARG A 47 11.36 9.62 3.32
C ARG A 47 11.14 10.62 2.18
N LYS A 48 11.33 10.23 0.92
CA LYS A 48 11.13 11.07 -0.27
C LYS A 48 9.68 11.10 -0.73
N ILE A 49 8.80 10.28 -0.15
CA ILE A 49 7.38 10.31 -0.45
C ILE A 49 6.73 11.41 0.39
N GLU A 50 6.58 12.57 -0.24
CA GLU A 50 6.07 13.79 0.41
C GLU A 50 4.57 14.02 0.16
N ASN A 51 3.98 13.29 -0.79
CA ASN A 51 2.57 13.44 -1.16
C ASN A 51 1.93 12.09 -1.53
N SER A 52 0.59 12.09 -1.55
CA SER A 52 -0.21 10.88 -1.72
C SER A 52 -0.06 10.34 -3.15
N GLY A 53 0.00 11.24 -4.15
CA GLY A 53 0.18 10.92 -5.57
C GLY A 53 1.34 9.97 -5.81
N THR A 54 2.52 10.36 -5.33
CA THR A 54 3.75 9.55 -5.46
C THR A 54 3.63 8.19 -4.78
N PHE A 55 2.91 8.10 -3.66
CA PHE A 55 2.65 6.80 -3.01
C PHE A 55 1.74 5.92 -3.88
N GLU A 56 0.65 6.48 -4.41
CA GLU A 56 -0.32 5.72 -5.22
C GLU A 56 0.33 5.15 -6.49
N ASP A 57 1.10 5.97 -7.19
CA ASP A 57 1.85 5.55 -8.39
C ASP A 57 2.82 4.40 -8.07
N GLN A 58 3.63 4.52 -7.01
CA GLN A 58 4.58 3.47 -6.64
C GLN A 58 3.90 2.22 -6.10
N PHE A 59 2.79 2.35 -5.36
CA PHE A 59 2.03 1.19 -4.89
C PHE A 59 1.43 0.41 -6.07
N GLU A 60 0.87 1.11 -7.06
CA GLU A 60 0.33 0.54 -8.29
C GLU A 60 1.41 -0.15 -9.13
N GLU A 61 2.59 0.46 -9.24
CA GLU A 61 3.74 -0.12 -9.93
C GLU A 61 4.20 -1.43 -9.28
N ILE A 62 4.33 -1.44 -7.95
CA ILE A 62 4.76 -2.63 -7.20
C ILE A 62 3.73 -3.76 -7.33
N CYS A 63 2.44 -3.44 -7.20
CA CYS A 63 1.38 -4.43 -7.29
C CYS A 63 0.91 -4.68 -8.74
N TRP A 64 1.62 -4.17 -9.76
CA TRP A 64 1.14 -4.10 -11.14
C TRP A 64 0.61 -5.43 -11.67
N ALA A 65 1.31 -6.52 -11.37
CA ALA A 65 1.02 -7.88 -11.84
C ALA A 65 -0.27 -8.48 -11.28
N LYS A 66 -0.88 -7.88 -10.24
CA LYS A 66 -2.12 -8.37 -9.63
C LYS A 66 -3.35 -7.97 -10.42
N ASP A 67 -4.35 -8.84 -10.42
CA ASP A 67 -5.66 -8.52 -10.95
C ASP A 67 -6.33 -7.36 -10.17
N PRO A 68 -7.18 -6.55 -10.83
CA PRO A 68 -7.83 -5.40 -10.19
C PRO A 68 -8.64 -5.77 -8.93
N ALA A 69 -9.23 -6.97 -8.89
CA ALA A 69 -9.96 -7.47 -7.74
C ALA A 69 -9.05 -7.72 -6.54
N GLU A 70 -7.85 -8.28 -6.78
CA GLU A 70 -6.86 -8.55 -5.75
C GLU A 70 -6.24 -7.26 -5.20
N LYS A 71 -5.89 -6.31 -6.09
CA LYS A 71 -5.42 -4.97 -5.69
C LYS A 71 -6.43 -4.29 -4.76
N ARG A 72 -7.71 -4.33 -5.13
CA ARG A 72 -8.78 -3.73 -4.34
C ARG A 72 -8.95 -4.39 -2.98
N GLU A 73 -8.91 -5.72 -2.90
CA GLU A 73 -9.01 -6.43 -1.63
C GLU A 73 -7.77 -6.21 -0.75
N LEU A 74 -6.58 -6.13 -1.35
CA LEU A 74 -5.34 -5.79 -0.65
C LEU A 74 -5.46 -4.42 0.04
N VAL A 75 -5.77 -3.37 -0.72
CA VAL A 75 -5.92 -2.00 -0.19
C VAL A 75 -7.03 -1.94 0.86
N ARG A 76 -8.19 -2.57 0.58
CA ARG A 76 -9.31 -2.64 1.54
C ARG A 76 -8.90 -3.27 2.86
N ARG A 77 -8.13 -4.36 2.84
CA ARG A 77 -7.67 -5.03 4.06
C ARG A 77 -6.58 -4.25 4.77
N MET A 78 -5.66 -3.62 4.04
CA MET A 78 -4.66 -2.75 4.65
C MET A 78 -5.32 -1.59 5.41
N LEU A 79 -6.33 -0.95 4.82
CA LEU A 79 -7.11 0.10 5.48
C LEU A 79 -7.83 -0.37 6.75
N ARG A 80 -8.22 -1.64 6.86
CA ARG A 80 -8.81 -2.18 8.10
C ARG A 80 -7.81 -2.33 9.25
N HIS A 81 -6.51 -2.28 8.96
CA HIS A 81 -5.44 -2.47 9.92
C HIS A 81 -4.70 -1.18 10.30
N ILE A 82 -5.16 -0.02 9.78
CA ILE A 82 -4.56 1.30 10.02
C ILE A 82 -5.49 2.17 10.88
#